data_AF-A0A7J7V5Z4-F1
#
_entry.id   AF-A0A7J7V5Z4-F1
#
_cell.length_a   1.000
_cell.length_b   1.000
_cell.length_c   1.000
_cell.angle_alpha   90.00
_cell.angle_beta   90.00
_cell.angle_gamma   90.00
#
_symmetry.space_group_name_H-M   'P 1'
#
loop_
_entity.id
_entity.type
_entity.pdbx_description
1 polymer ?
#
loop_
_entity_poly.entity_id
_entity_poly.type
_entity_poly.pdbx_seq_one_letter_code
_entity_poly.pdbx_strand_id
1 'polypeptide(L)'
;MENTQDGTLGDWFKITVPYGIKYDRTWLMNSIQSHCSVPFTPVDFHYVKHLAQFFVQDASAASALKDINGKICDEENQKIFIFVNTSAVPYSACNKLEPEKMEQLKLTISKRYDVSQKALDLHKLRFDPDLLGHDIIIILNRRNCMAATLQIIKENFPERWHPQSRS
;
A
#
# COMPACT_ATOMS: atom_id res chain seq x y z
N MET A 1 -7.98 25.95 21.14
CA MET A 1 -6.64 26.34 20.65
C MET A 1 -6.12 25.16 19.86
N GLU A 2 -6.04 25.39 18.55
CA GLU A 2 -5.52 24.49 17.52
C GLU A 2 -4.04 24.14 17.73
N ASN A 3 -3.69 22.93 17.30
CA ASN A 3 -2.48 22.60 16.56
C ASN A 3 -2.59 21.12 16.15
N THR A 4 -2.35 20.65 14.92
CA THR A 4 -2.06 21.26 13.62
C THR A 4 -2.30 20.12 12.62
N GLN A 5 -2.95 20.43 11.50
CA GLN A 5 -3.04 19.68 10.26
C GLN A 5 -2.14 18.42 10.14
N ASP A 6 -2.71 17.25 10.43
CA ASP A 6 -2.31 16.03 9.71
C ASP A 6 -3.01 16.15 8.35
N GLY A 7 -2.24 16.48 7.30
CA GLY A 7 -2.76 16.81 5.98
C GLY A 7 -3.78 15.75 5.57
N THR A 8 -5.03 16.16 5.36
CA THR A 8 -6.21 15.32 5.12
C THR A 8 -5.83 14.03 4.39
N LEU A 9 -5.63 12.95 5.14
CA LEU A 9 -5.67 11.59 4.61
C LEU A 9 -7.08 11.43 4.06
N GLY A 10 -7.26 11.78 2.77
CA GLY A 10 -8.57 11.85 2.15
C GLY A 10 -9.39 10.60 2.42
N ASP A 11 -10.71 10.74 2.54
CA ASP A 11 -11.60 9.65 2.89
C ASP A 11 -11.34 8.43 1.99
N TRP A 12 -11.01 7.32 2.62
CA TRP A 12 -10.73 6.06 1.92
C TRP A 12 -11.99 5.24 1.79
N PHE A 13 -12.18 4.65 0.62
CA PHE A 13 -13.33 3.82 0.33
C PHE A 13 -12.88 2.45 -0.16
N LYS A 14 -13.39 1.42 0.50
CA LYS A 14 -13.22 0.02 0.09
C LYS A 14 -14.29 -0.32 -0.93
N ILE A 15 -13.83 -0.77 -2.09
CA ILE A 15 -14.66 -1.24 -3.19
C ILE A 15 -14.63 -2.76 -3.22
N THR A 16 -15.80 -3.39 -3.27
CA THR A 16 -15.94 -4.85 -3.29
C THR A 16 -16.84 -5.26 -4.44
N VAL A 17 -16.36 -6.18 -5.27
CA VAL A 17 -17.10 -6.76 -6.38
C VAL A 17 -17.33 -8.24 -6.08
N PRO A 18 -18.58 -8.65 -5.77
CA PRO A 18 -18.90 -10.05 -5.57
C PRO A 18 -18.64 -10.87 -6.83
N TYR A 19 -18.16 -12.10 -6.63
CA TYR A 19 -17.78 -13.01 -7.72
C TYR A 19 -16.71 -12.42 -8.66
N GLY A 20 -16.02 -11.36 -8.24
CA GLY A 20 -15.02 -10.67 -9.04
C GLY A 20 -13.86 -11.57 -9.49
N ILE A 21 -13.61 -12.69 -8.80
CA ILE A 21 -12.61 -13.69 -9.20
C ILE A 21 -12.94 -14.42 -10.52
N LYS A 22 -14.22 -14.39 -10.96
CA LYS A 22 -14.66 -14.93 -12.26
C LYS A 22 -14.01 -14.18 -13.42
N TYR A 23 -13.68 -12.91 -13.21
CA TYR A 23 -13.28 -11.99 -14.27
C TYR A 23 -11.76 -11.80 -14.30
N ASP A 24 -11.21 -11.63 -15.50
CA ASP A 24 -9.84 -11.14 -15.63
C ASP A 24 -9.71 -9.77 -14.96
N ARG A 25 -8.59 -9.55 -14.26
CA ARG A 25 -8.34 -8.30 -13.52
C ARG A 25 -8.36 -7.10 -14.45
N THR A 26 -7.70 -7.20 -15.60
CA THR A 26 -7.55 -6.08 -16.54
C THR A 26 -8.90 -5.76 -17.16
N TRP A 27 -9.63 -6.79 -17.59
CA TRP A 27 -10.99 -6.65 -18.07
C TRP A 27 -11.90 -5.99 -17.04
N LEU A 28 -11.93 -6.49 -15.79
CA LEU A 28 -12.80 -5.97 -14.75
C LEU A 28 -12.53 -4.49 -14.46
N MET A 29 -11.25 -4.11 -14.35
CA MET A 29 -10.89 -2.72 -14.09
C MET A 29 -11.22 -1.80 -15.27
N ASN A 30 -10.99 -2.25 -16.51
CA ASN A 30 -11.34 -1.48 -17.70
C ASN A 30 -12.85 -1.31 -17.84
N SER A 31 -13.63 -2.35 -17.57
CA SER A 31 -15.10 -2.32 -17.59
C SER A 31 -15.66 -1.37 -16.54
N ILE A 32 -15.09 -1.34 -15.34
CA ILE A 32 -15.48 -0.39 -14.28
C ILE A 32 -15.10 1.04 -14.67
N GLN A 33 -13.87 1.25 -15.17
CA GLN A 33 -13.37 2.57 -15.54
C GLN A 33 -14.11 3.18 -16.73
N SER A 34 -14.56 2.39 -17.70
CA SER A 34 -15.30 2.89 -18.87
C SER A 34 -16.72 3.38 -18.54
N HIS A 35 -17.32 2.85 -17.48
CA HIS A 35 -18.65 3.26 -17.01
C HIS A 35 -18.60 4.34 -15.94
N CYS A 36 -17.46 4.49 -15.26
CA CYS A 36 -17.26 5.50 -14.23
C CYS A 36 -16.97 6.86 -14.88
N SER A 37 -17.77 7.87 -14.55
CA SER A 37 -17.59 9.25 -15.04
C SER A 37 -16.34 9.93 -14.48
N VAL A 38 -15.87 9.48 -13.32
CA VAL A 38 -14.70 10.01 -12.63
C VAL A 38 -13.52 9.06 -12.80
N PRO A 39 -12.35 9.52 -13.28
CA PRO A 39 -11.15 8.71 -13.31
C PRO A 39 -10.71 8.39 -11.88
N PHE A 40 -10.34 7.14 -11.61
CA PHE A 40 -9.87 6.74 -10.29
C PHE A 40 -8.63 5.85 -10.41
N THR A 41 -7.78 5.87 -9.39
CA THR A 41 -6.64 4.97 -9.30
C THR A 41 -6.95 3.87 -8.27
N PRO A 42 -7.12 2.61 -8.70
CA PRO A 42 -7.34 1.50 -7.78
C PRO A 42 -6.07 1.24 -6.96
N VAL A 43 -6.21 1.24 -5.64
CA VAL A 43 -5.15 0.93 -4.69
C VAL A 43 -5.41 -0.45 -4.09
N ASP A 44 -4.35 -1.23 -3.87
CA ASP A 44 -4.42 -2.55 -3.24
C ASP A 44 -5.44 -3.50 -3.91
N PHE A 45 -5.44 -3.61 -5.24
CA PHE A 45 -6.33 -4.60 -5.87
C PHE A 45 -5.88 -6.02 -5.52
N HIS A 46 -6.76 -6.78 -4.88
CA HIS A 46 -6.54 -8.17 -4.48
C HIS A 46 -7.85 -8.95 -4.45
N TYR A 47 -7.73 -10.28 -4.40
CA TYR A 47 -8.89 -11.17 -4.25
C TYR A 47 -9.00 -11.65 -2.81
N VAL A 48 -10.20 -11.55 -2.23
CA VAL A 48 -10.54 -12.11 -0.91
C VAL A 48 -11.63 -13.15 -1.11
N LYS A 49 -11.26 -14.43 -1.01
CA LYS A 49 -12.15 -15.56 -1.35
C LYS A 49 -12.64 -15.42 -2.80
N HIS A 50 -13.95 -15.20 -3.00
CA HIS A 50 -14.57 -15.03 -4.31
C HIS A 50 -14.79 -13.56 -4.70
N LEU A 51 -14.32 -12.62 -3.89
CA LEU A 51 -14.54 -11.19 -4.07
C LEU A 51 -13.28 -10.54 -4.68
N ALA A 52 -13.46 -9.65 -5.64
CA ALA A 52 -12.42 -8.68 -5.98
C ALA A 52 -12.56 -7.46 -5.06
N GLN A 53 -11.43 -6.99 -4.54
CA GLN A 53 -11.39 -5.87 -3.62
C GLN A 53 -10.28 -4.89 -4.02
N PHE A 54 -10.58 -3.60 -3.96
CA PHE A 54 -9.60 -2.53 -4.08
C PHE A 54 -10.07 -1.31 -3.29
N PHE A 55 -9.26 -0.27 -3.28
CA PHE A 55 -9.54 0.96 -2.56
C PHE A 55 -9.36 2.18 -3.44
N VAL A 56 -10.08 3.24 -3.13
CA VAL A 56 -9.95 4.55 -3.78
C VAL A 56 -9.86 5.65 -2.72
N GLN A 57 -9.10 6.69 -3.03
CA GLN A 57 -8.86 7.84 -2.15
C GLN A 57 -9.53 9.08 -2.76
N ASP A 58 -10.87 9.07 -2.81
CA ASP A 58 -11.70 10.22 -3.15
C ASP A 58 -13.18 9.86 -2.96
N ALA A 59 -13.93 10.72 -2.27
CA ALA A 59 -15.37 10.60 -2.13
C ALA A 59 -16.11 10.76 -3.47
N SER A 60 -15.60 11.58 -4.39
CA SER A 60 -16.18 11.78 -5.72
C SER A 60 -16.09 10.51 -6.56
N ALA A 61 -14.92 9.86 -6.57
CA ALA A 61 -14.72 8.56 -7.21
C ALA A 61 -15.56 7.46 -6.56
N ALA A 62 -15.63 7.44 -5.22
CA ALA A 62 -16.46 6.48 -4.49
C ALA A 62 -17.95 6.63 -4.81
N SER A 63 -18.45 7.86 -4.92
CA SER A 63 -19.84 8.13 -5.34
C SER A 63 -20.08 7.67 -6.78
N ALA A 64 -19.20 8.00 -7.71
CA ALA A 64 -19.32 7.58 -9.10
C ALA A 64 -19.31 6.04 -9.24
N LEU A 65 -18.46 5.35 -8.46
CA LEU A 65 -18.43 3.88 -8.39
C LEU A 65 -19.72 3.28 -7.82
N LYS A 66 -20.37 3.98 -6.89
CA LYS A 66 -21.67 3.57 -6.35
C LYS A 66 -22.78 3.74 -7.38
N ASP A 67 -22.71 4.80 -8.19
CA ASP A 67 -23.72 5.11 -9.21
C ASP A 67 -23.73 4.13 -10.39
N ILE A 68 -22.61 3.45 -10.66
CA ILE A 68 -22.50 2.44 -11.71
C ILE A 68 -22.87 1.02 -11.25
N ASN A 69 -23.23 0.85 -9.98
CA ASN A 69 -23.64 -0.43 -9.43
C ASN A 69 -24.80 -1.04 -10.24
N GLY A 70 -24.61 -2.26 -10.77
CA GLY A 70 -25.61 -2.96 -11.57
C GLY A 70 -25.83 -2.42 -12.99
N LYS A 71 -24.99 -1.48 -13.46
CA LYS A 71 -24.99 -0.98 -14.85
C LYS A 71 -24.02 -1.73 -15.78
N ILE A 72 -23.02 -2.40 -15.21
CA ILE A 72 -22.04 -3.18 -15.98
C ILE A 72 -22.59 -4.60 -16.17
N CYS A 73 -22.52 -5.09 -17.41
CA CYS A 73 -22.82 -6.49 -17.75
C CYS A 73 -21.56 -7.20 -18.22
N ASP A 74 -21.43 -8.49 -17.87
CA ASP A 74 -20.43 -9.37 -18.48
C ASP A 74 -20.88 -9.90 -19.85
N GLU A 75 -20.03 -10.73 -20.48
CA GLU A 75 -20.29 -11.32 -21.80
C GLU A 75 -21.55 -12.21 -21.83
N GLU A 76 -21.98 -12.73 -20.68
CA GLU A 76 -23.20 -13.53 -20.50
C GLU A 76 -24.41 -12.66 -20.12
N ASN A 77 -24.27 -11.32 -20.20
CA ASN A 77 -25.26 -10.33 -19.79
C ASN A 77 -25.62 -10.41 -18.29
N GLN A 78 -24.73 -10.96 -17.45
CA GLN A 78 -24.89 -10.94 -16.00
C GLN A 78 -24.43 -9.61 -15.43
N LYS A 79 -25.26 -9.03 -14.55
CA LYS A 79 -24.96 -7.74 -13.93
C LYS A 79 -23.88 -7.86 -12.87
N ILE A 80 -22.89 -6.99 -12.95
CA ILE A 80 -21.83 -6.86 -11.94
C ILE A 80 -22.29 -5.86 -10.87
N PHE A 81 -22.22 -6.29 -9.61
CA PHE A 81 -22.53 -5.46 -8.46
C PHE A 81 -21.24 -4.90 -7.84
N ILE A 82 -21.29 -3.63 -7.45
CA ILE A 82 -20.18 -2.90 -6.84
C ILE A 82 -20.66 -2.34 -5.51
N PHE A 83 -19.98 -2.73 -4.43
CA PHE A 83 -20.26 -2.26 -3.08
C PHE A 83 -19.15 -1.31 -2.64
N VAL A 84 -19.55 -0.11 -2.22
CA VAL A 84 -18.67 0.94 -1.74
C VAL A 84 -18.92 1.14 -0.26
N ASN A 85 -17.87 0.99 0.55
CA ASN A 85 -17.91 1.22 2.00
C ASN A 85 -16.79 2.18 2.40
N THR A 86 -17.06 3.05 3.37
CA THR A 86 -15.99 3.82 4.03
C THR A 86 -14.99 2.85 4.67
N SER A 87 -13.71 3.17 4.59
CA SER A 87 -12.63 2.33 5.11
C SER A 87 -11.57 3.18 5.76
N ALA A 88 -10.83 2.58 6.70
CA ALA A 88 -9.51 3.09 7.04
C ALA A 88 -8.59 3.03 5.82
N VAL A 89 -7.51 3.81 5.87
CA VAL A 89 -6.43 3.80 4.87
C VAL A 89 -6.00 2.35 4.60
N PRO A 90 -6.00 1.88 3.34
CA PRO A 90 -5.56 0.54 3.03
C PRO A 90 -4.10 0.40 3.41
N TYR A 91 -3.72 -0.80 3.87
CA TYR A 91 -2.39 -1.03 4.39
C TYR A 91 -1.33 -0.62 3.36
N SER A 92 -1.45 -1.02 2.09
CA SER A 92 -0.53 -0.60 1.01
C SER A 92 -0.39 0.92 0.80
N ALA A 93 -1.42 1.73 1.10
CA ALA A 93 -1.33 3.19 1.03
C ALA A 93 -0.75 3.82 2.30
N CYS A 94 -1.08 3.25 3.47
CA CYS A 94 -0.49 3.63 4.77
C CYS A 94 1.02 3.35 4.83
N ASN A 95 1.54 2.58 3.87
CA ASN A 95 2.89 2.02 3.92
C ASN A 95 3.95 2.79 3.14
N LYS A 96 3.60 3.92 2.53
CA LYS A 96 4.63 4.83 2.05
C LYS A 96 5.15 5.58 3.27
N LEU A 97 6.35 5.20 3.74
CA LEU A 97 7.11 6.12 4.57
C LEU A 97 7.22 7.42 3.79
N GLU A 98 6.94 8.54 4.45
CA GLU A 98 7.17 9.86 3.87
C GLU A 98 8.57 9.91 3.26
N PRO A 99 8.77 10.57 2.10
CA PRO A 99 10.05 10.57 1.40
C PRO A 99 11.23 10.93 2.30
N GLU A 100 11.04 11.90 3.19
CA GLU A 100 12.04 12.32 4.17
C GLU A 100 12.41 11.19 5.14
N LYS A 101 11.41 10.45 5.64
CA LYS A 101 11.63 9.30 6.54
C LYS A 101 12.27 8.14 5.80
N MET A 102 11.97 7.97 4.52
CA MET A 102 12.60 6.96 3.66
C MET A 102 14.10 7.26 3.48
N GLU A 103 14.47 8.52 3.24
CA GLU A 103 15.86 8.94 3.13
C GLU A 103 16.63 8.74 4.44
N GLN A 104 16.02 9.10 5.58
CA GLN A 104 16.64 8.85 6.90
C GLN A 104 16.82 7.35 7.18
N LEU A 105 15.83 6.53 6.81
CA LEU A 105 15.95 5.08 6.90
C LEU A 105 17.09 4.56 6.01
N LYS A 106 17.23 5.09 4.79
CA LYS A 106 18.30 4.72 3.87
C LYS A 106 19.68 5.06 4.44
N LEU A 107 19.86 6.26 4.96
CA LEU A 107 21.11 6.68 5.62
C LEU A 107 21.45 5.77 6.80
N THR A 108 20.47 5.46 7.65
CA THR A 108 20.65 4.60 8.82
C THR A 108 21.07 3.18 8.41
N ILE A 109 20.38 2.61 7.42
CA ILE A 109 20.68 1.28 6.89
C ILE A 109 22.09 1.24 6.26
N SER A 110 22.50 2.28 5.53
CA SER A 110 23.84 2.38 4.97
C SER A 110 24.94 2.48 6.02
N LYS A 111 24.71 3.24 7.11
CA LYS A 111 25.66 3.31 8.24
C LYS A 111 25.84 1.96 8.94
N ARG A 112 24.79 1.14 8.97
CA ARG A 112 24.77 -0.19 9.59
C ARG A 112 25.29 -1.31 8.68
N TYR A 113 25.66 -0.99 7.45
CA TYR A 113 26.24 -1.93 6.52
C TYR A 113 27.77 -2.01 6.69
N ASP A 114 28.27 -3.20 7.02
CA ASP A 114 29.69 -3.48 7.05
C ASP A 114 30.16 -3.95 5.67
N VAL A 115 30.95 -3.11 5.01
CA VAL A 115 31.53 -3.38 3.68
C VAL A 115 32.52 -4.54 3.71
N SER A 116 33.27 -4.71 4.81
CA SER A 116 34.28 -5.77 4.94
C SER A 116 33.62 -7.14 5.05
N GLN A 117 32.55 -7.24 5.82
CA GLN A 117 31.82 -8.50 6.04
C GLN A 117 30.66 -8.72 5.06
N LYS A 118 30.36 -7.73 4.21
CA LYS A 118 29.16 -7.67 3.37
C LYS A 118 27.88 -7.99 4.15
N ALA A 119 27.80 -7.46 5.38
CA ALA A 119 26.74 -7.78 6.32
C ALA A 119 25.98 -6.51 6.72
N LEU A 120 24.66 -6.62 6.86
CA LEU A 120 23.81 -5.52 7.35
C LEU A 120 23.28 -5.88 8.73
N ASP A 121 23.53 -5.01 9.71
CA ASP A 121 22.99 -5.18 11.04
C ASP A 121 21.62 -4.51 11.21
N LEU A 122 20.57 -5.32 11.23
CA LEU A 122 19.19 -4.90 11.50
C LEU A 122 18.79 -5.07 12.98
N HIS A 123 19.71 -5.52 13.85
CA HIS A 123 19.41 -5.76 15.24
C HIS A 123 19.04 -4.46 15.95
N LYS A 124 17.93 -4.51 16.70
CA LYS A 124 17.38 -3.38 17.45
C LYS A 124 17.21 -2.10 16.62
N LEU A 125 16.97 -2.20 15.31
CA LEU A 125 16.77 -1.04 14.42
C LEU A 125 15.73 -0.04 14.94
N ARG A 126 14.67 -0.53 15.61
CA ARG A 126 13.65 0.32 16.26
C ARG A 126 14.23 1.33 17.25
N PHE A 127 15.36 1.01 17.86
CA PHE A 127 16.02 1.81 18.90
C PHE A 127 17.27 2.52 18.38
N ASP A 128 17.42 2.62 17.06
CA ASP A 128 18.52 3.37 16.48
C ASP A 128 18.40 4.88 16.82
N PRO A 129 19.46 5.51 17.34
CA PRO A 129 19.41 6.91 17.75
C PRO A 129 19.15 7.88 16.58
N ASP A 130 19.61 7.57 15.36
CA ASP A 130 19.35 8.40 14.18
C ASP A 130 17.86 8.35 13.81
N LEU A 131 17.20 7.19 13.95
CA LEU A 131 15.76 7.07 13.71
C LEU A 131 14.94 7.70 14.82
N LEU A 132 15.30 7.49 16.08
CA LEU A 132 14.61 8.08 17.22
C LEU A 132 14.73 9.61 17.23
N GLY A 133 15.88 10.16 16.84
CA GLY A 133 16.10 11.61 16.75
C GLY A 133 15.24 12.32 15.71
N HIS A 134 14.62 11.57 14.79
CA HIS A 134 13.71 12.09 13.76
C HIS A 134 12.25 11.62 13.98
N ASP A 135 11.92 11.11 15.19
CA ASP A 135 10.61 10.54 15.52
C ASP A 135 10.17 9.41 14.55
N ILE A 136 11.13 8.65 14.02
CA ILE A 136 10.89 7.55 13.07
C ILE A 136 10.85 6.22 13.84
N ILE A 137 9.70 5.57 13.83
CA ILE A 137 9.52 4.25 14.46
C ILE A 137 9.48 3.16 13.38
N ILE A 138 10.58 2.43 13.23
CA ILE A 138 10.67 1.27 12.33
C ILE A 138 10.45 -0.02 13.11
N ILE A 139 9.35 -0.72 12.82
CA ILE A 139 9.04 -2.02 13.41
C ILE A 139 9.10 -3.06 12.28
N LEU A 140 10.24 -3.75 12.15
CA LEU A 140 10.48 -4.70 11.06
C LEU A 140 9.44 -5.85 10.98
N ASN A 141 8.76 -6.19 12.07
CA ASN A 141 7.65 -7.16 12.03
C ASN A 141 6.41 -6.65 11.28
N ARG A 142 6.30 -5.33 11.06
CA ARG A 142 5.25 -4.76 10.22
C ARG A 142 5.68 -4.85 8.76
N ARG A 143 4.81 -5.42 7.93
CA ARG A 143 5.05 -5.66 6.49
C ARG A 143 5.52 -4.39 5.75
N ASN A 144 5.07 -3.21 6.17
CA ASN A 144 5.43 -1.93 5.57
C ASN A 144 6.86 -1.50 5.83
N CYS A 145 7.27 -1.50 7.09
CA CYS A 145 8.63 -1.24 7.50
C CYS A 145 9.57 -2.26 6.85
N MET A 146 9.17 -3.54 6.82
CA MET A 146 9.96 -4.57 6.14
C MET A 146 10.06 -4.32 4.64
N ALA A 147 8.96 -3.98 3.97
CA ALA A 147 8.97 -3.69 2.54
C ALA A 147 9.88 -2.50 2.20
N ALA A 148 9.78 -1.41 2.98
CA ALA A 148 10.64 -0.23 2.82
C ALA A 148 12.12 -0.56 3.07
N THR A 149 12.44 -1.28 4.14
CA THR A 149 13.81 -1.74 4.43
C THR A 149 14.34 -2.64 3.32
N LEU A 150 13.55 -3.59 2.81
CA LEU A 150 13.96 -4.46 1.70
C LEU A 150 14.15 -3.70 0.39
N GLN A 151 13.34 -2.66 0.13
CA GLN A 151 13.52 -1.79 -1.02
C GLN A 151 14.87 -1.07 -0.95
N ILE A 152 15.17 -0.44 0.19
CA ILE A 152 16.45 0.22 0.44
C ILE A 152 17.62 -0.76 0.27
N ILE A 153 17.49 -1.98 0.81
CA ILE A 153 18.54 -2.99 0.69
C ILE A 153 18.78 -3.36 -0.78
N LYS A 154 17.72 -3.59 -1.56
CA LYS A 154 17.84 -3.92 -2.98
C LYS A 154 18.46 -2.80 -3.80
N GLU A 155 18.12 -1.56 -3.50
CA GLU A 155 18.63 -0.37 -4.22
C GLU A 155 20.10 -0.08 -3.90
N ASN A 156 20.53 -0.26 -2.65
CA ASN A 156 21.89 0.10 -2.22
C ASN A 156 22.86 -1.09 -2.18
N PHE A 157 22.37 -2.32 -2.03
CA PHE A 157 23.19 -3.54 -1.90
C PHE A 157 22.66 -4.65 -2.82
N PRO A 158 22.78 -4.50 -4.15
CA PRO A 158 22.26 -5.48 -5.11
C PRO A 158 23.00 -6.84 -5.07
N GLU A 159 24.19 -6.91 -4.45
CA GLU A 159 24.93 -8.16 -4.27
C GLU A 159 24.42 -8.95 -3.06
N ARG A 160 24.04 -10.23 -3.28
CA ARG A 160 23.49 -11.22 -2.31
C ARG A 160 23.75 -10.89 -0.83
N TRP A 161 22.74 -10.28 -0.20
CA TRP A 161 22.68 -10.15 1.25
C TRP A 161 22.28 -11.48 1.90
N HIS A 162 23.04 -11.94 2.89
CA HIS A 162 22.66 -13.06 3.75
C HIS A 162 22.20 -12.54 5.12
N PRO A 163 20.91 -12.70 5.49
CA PRO A 163 20.45 -12.40 6.85
C PRO A 163 21.13 -13.33 7.85
N GLN A 164 21.99 -12.81 8.72
CA GLN A 164 22.38 -13.54 9.92
C GLN A 164 21.32 -13.30 10.99
N SER A 165 20.40 -14.26 11.16
CA SER A 165 19.65 -14.40 12.39
C SER A 165 20.41 -15.40 13.26
N ARG A 166 21.02 -14.94 14.36
CA ARG A 166 21.46 -15.84 15.42
C ARG A 166 20.35 -16.00 16.44
N SER A 167 20.14 -17.27 16.79
CA SER A 167 19.16 -17.86 17.69
C SER A 167 19.15 -17.24 19.08
#